data_AF-A0A832TWS6-F1
#
_entry.id   AF-A0A832TWS6-F1
#
_cell.length_a   1.000
_cell.length_b   1.000
_cell.length_c   1.000
_cell.angle_alpha   90.00
_cell.angle_beta   90.00
_cell.angle_gamma   90.00
#
_symmetry.space_group_name_H-M   'P 1'
#
loop_
_entity.id
_entity.type
_entity.pdbx_description
1 polymer ?
#
loop_
_entity_poly.entity_id
_entity_poly.type
_entity_poly.pdbx_seq_one_letter_code
_entity_poly.pdbx_strand_id
1 'polypeptide(L)'
;MIEVRSKVLVIVLALAVAMLALAMLATPVFAKTKVAVTATQMGIGSSGGESRLVDHGVLQLREATGAGMVTLRIPGKPDLVGSSSSMINGMIKFEHPEPGPWLEAKSVWHLNMVWTFTGTGTTGTFEGQMQRKAIGMPPLYMEAHMVLQGTGDFKGQTLRLSYAGPPPLNWEGFLLSS
;
A
#
# COMPACT_ATOMS: atom_id res chain seq x y z
N MET A 1 3.56 -30.34 -58.48
CA MET A 1 3.47 -30.83 -57.08
C MET A 1 3.88 -29.80 -56.02
N ILE A 2 4.75 -28.84 -56.33
CA ILE A 2 5.24 -27.82 -55.36
C ILE A 2 4.18 -26.76 -55.02
N GLU A 3 3.33 -26.40 -55.99
CA GLU A 3 2.34 -25.32 -55.85
C GLU A 3 1.19 -25.65 -54.89
N VAL A 4 0.78 -26.92 -54.82
CA VAL A 4 -0.29 -27.38 -53.92
C VAL A 4 0.16 -27.34 -52.46
N ARG A 5 1.44 -27.63 -52.19
CA ARG A 5 2.01 -27.60 -50.83
C ARG A 5 2.07 -26.17 -50.27
N SER A 6 2.36 -25.18 -51.13
CA SER A 6 2.39 -23.77 -50.73
C SER A 6 0.99 -23.24 -50.35
N LYS A 7 -0.04 -23.58 -51.12
CA LYS A 7 -1.43 -23.16 -50.84
C LYS A 7 -1.99 -23.76 -49.54
N VAL A 8 -1.68 -25.02 -49.26
CA VAL A 8 -2.09 -25.69 -48.00
C VAL A 8 -1.40 -25.04 -46.79
N LEU A 9 -0.12 -24.71 -46.91
CA LEU A 9 0.63 -24.08 -45.80
C LEU A 9 0.09 -22.70 -45.43
N VAL A 10 -0.30 -21.90 -46.43
CA VAL A 10 -0.91 -20.57 -46.23
C VAL A 10 -2.26 -20.69 -45.53
N ILE A 11 -3.09 -21.67 -45.89
CA ILE A 11 -4.40 -21.89 -45.27
C ILE A 11 -4.25 -22.31 -43.80
N VAL A 12 -3.33 -23.24 -43.51
CA VAL A 12 -3.06 -23.69 -42.14
C VAL A 12 -2.53 -22.54 -41.28
N LEU A 13 -1.66 -21.70 -41.84
CA LEU A 13 -1.13 -20.53 -41.14
C LEU A 13 -2.23 -19.50 -40.84
N ALA A 14 -3.12 -19.23 -41.80
CA ALA A 14 -4.24 -18.31 -41.61
C ALA A 14 -5.21 -18.80 -40.53
N LEU A 15 -5.50 -20.10 -40.49
CA LEU A 15 -6.32 -20.73 -39.44
C LEU A 15 -5.66 -20.67 -38.06
N ALA A 16 -4.35 -20.90 -37.98
CA ALA A 16 -3.61 -20.79 -36.72
C ALA A 16 -3.62 -19.35 -36.16
N VAL A 17 -3.45 -18.35 -37.03
CA VAL A 17 -3.51 -16.93 -36.64
C VAL A 17 -4.93 -16.54 -36.21
N ALA A 18 -5.96 -17.00 -36.92
CA ALA A 18 -7.35 -16.75 -36.55
C ALA A 18 -7.73 -17.38 -35.19
N MET A 19 -7.26 -18.59 -34.91
CA MET A 19 -7.47 -19.24 -33.60
C MET A 19 -6.70 -18.55 -32.48
N LEU A 20 -5.49 -18.05 -32.75
CA LEU A 20 -4.73 -17.26 -31.78
C LEU A 20 -5.44 -15.92 -31.45
N ALA A 21 -6.00 -15.27 -32.46
CA ALA A 21 -6.77 -14.04 -32.29
C ALA A 21 -8.08 -14.27 -31.52
N LEU A 22 -8.78 -15.38 -31.78
CA LEU A 22 -9.96 -15.77 -30.98
C LEU A 22 -9.60 -16.06 -29.52
N ALA A 23 -8.48 -16.72 -29.27
CA ALA A 23 -8.02 -17.00 -27.91
C ALA A 23 -7.68 -15.71 -27.12
N MET A 24 -7.12 -14.69 -27.80
CA MET A 24 -6.86 -13.38 -27.18
C MET A 24 -8.11 -12.53 -26.97
N LEU A 25 -9.17 -12.72 -27.78
CA LEU A 25 -10.46 -12.06 -27.56
C LEU A 25 -11.29 -12.75 -26.47
N ALA A 26 -11.06 -14.04 -26.24
CA ALA A 26 -11.77 -14.85 -25.24
C ALA A 26 -11.17 -14.75 -23.83
N THR A 27 -10.03 -14.08 -23.63
CA THR A 27 -9.60 -13.75 -22.26
C THR A 27 -10.53 -12.68 -21.70
N PRO A 28 -11.37 -12.99 -20.69
CA PRO A 28 -12.14 -11.97 -20.02
C PRO A 28 -11.17 -10.97 -19.42
N VAL A 29 -11.17 -9.74 -19.94
CA VAL A 29 -10.56 -8.62 -19.25
C VAL A 29 -11.44 -8.38 -18.03
N PHE A 30 -11.14 -9.06 -16.92
CA PHE A 30 -11.79 -8.78 -15.65
C PHE A 30 -11.59 -7.30 -15.35
N ALA A 31 -12.65 -6.53 -15.54
CA ALA A 31 -12.62 -5.10 -15.33
C ALA A 31 -12.35 -4.86 -13.85
N LYS A 32 -11.14 -4.38 -13.53
CA LYS A 32 -10.78 -4.05 -12.16
C LYS A 32 -11.77 -3.03 -11.63
N THR A 33 -12.57 -3.40 -10.64
CA THR A 33 -13.49 -2.46 -10.01
C THR A 33 -12.69 -1.58 -9.06
N LYS A 34 -12.98 -0.28 -9.07
CA LYS A 34 -12.29 0.73 -8.27
C LYS A 34 -13.31 1.45 -7.39
N VAL A 35 -13.22 1.25 -6.08
CA VAL A 35 -14.11 1.86 -5.09
C VAL A 35 -13.31 2.88 -4.28
N ALA A 36 -13.77 4.13 -4.21
CA ALA A 36 -13.16 5.15 -3.36
C ALA A 36 -13.36 4.80 -1.88
N VAL A 37 -12.33 4.97 -1.07
CA VAL A 37 -12.34 4.65 0.36
C VAL A 37 -11.58 5.71 1.15
N THR A 38 -11.93 5.84 2.44
CA THR A 38 -11.18 6.66 3.39
C THR A 38 -10.78 5.82 4.59
N ALA A 39 -9.64 6.12 5.20
CA ALA A 39 -9.28 5.50 6.47
C ALA A 39 -8.81 6.55 7.48
N THR A 40 -9.14 6.36 8.75
CA THR A 40 -8.60 7.14 9.86
C THR A 40 -7.78 6.21 10.72
N GLN A 41 -6.54 6.58 11.01
CA GLN A 41 -5.66 5.80 11.89
C GLN A 41 -5.42 6.57 13.19
N MET A 42 -5.74 5.95 14.32
CA MET A 42 -5.50 6.48 15.65
C MET A 42 -4.35 5.73 16.32
N GLY A 43 -3.32 6.50 16.70
CA GLY A 43 -2.14 5.97 17.37
C GLY A 43 -1.18 5.25 16.43
N ILE A 44 0.04 5.75 16.33
CA ILE A 44 1.20 4.93 15.99
C ILE A 44 2.17 5.16 17.13
N GLY A 45 1.91 4.51 18.27
CA GLY A 45 2.91 4.45 19.32
C GLY A 45 4.05 3.58 18.79
N SER A 46 5.23 4.15 18.61
CA SER A 46 6.41 3.35 18.26
C SER A 46 7.12 2.89 19.53
N SER A 47 7.46 1.60 19.62
CA SER A 47 8.21 1.01 20.72
C SER A 47 9.32 0.09 20.21
N GLY A 48 10.38 -0.06 20.99
CA GLY A 48 11.51 -0.91 20.65
C GLY A 48 12.30 -0.43 19.43
N GLY A 49 13.04 -1.35 18.82
CA GLY A 49 13.94 -1.09 17.70
C GLY A 49 15.32 -0.58 18.14
N GLU A 50 16.26 -0.61 17.19
CA GLU A 50 17.58 -0.03 17.35
C GLU A 50 17.61 1.40 16.80
N SER A 51 18.21 2.31 17.55
CA SER A 51 18.46 3.67 17.11
C SER A 51 19.95 3.94 17.06
N ARG A 52 20.47 4.37 15.92
CA ARG A 52 21.90 4.68 15.74
C ARG A 52 22.09 5.99 15.00
N LEU A 53 22.97 6.84 15.53
CA LEU A 53 23.50 7.97 14.77
C LEU A 53 24.53 7.43 13.78
N VAL A 54 24.26 7.55 12.47
CA VAL A 54 25.09 6.96 11.41
C VAL A 54 26.05 7.97 10.78
N ASP A 55 25.65 9.24 10.73
CA ASP A 55 26.43 10.36 10.21
C ASP A 55 25.89 11.68 10.81
N HIS A 56 26.64 12.78 10.72
CA HIS A 56 26.35 14.12 11.26
C HIS A 56 24.86 14.51 11.21
N GLY A 57 24.12 14.26 12.29
CA GLY A 57 22.70 14.59 12.41
C GLY A 57 21.72 13.60 11.78
N VAL A 58 22.15 12.42 11.32
CA VAL A 58 21.26 11.37 10.78
C VAL A 58 21.05 10.26 11.79
N LEU A 59 19.85 10.18 12.34
CA LEU A 59 19.38 9.09 13.18
C LEU A 59 18.72 8.03 12.31
N GLN A 60 19.25 6.81 12.35
CA GLN A 60 18.62 5.64 11.76
C GLN A 60 17.83 4.90 12.85
N LEU A 61 16.57 4.59 12.56
CA LEU A 61 15.76 3.66 13.35
C LEU A 61 15.57 2.37 12.55
N ARG A 62 15.81 1.24 13.19
CA ARG A 62 15.61 -0.10 12.62
C ARG A 62 14.69 -0.92 13.51
N GLU A 63 13.80 -1.67 12.87
CA GLU A 63 12.96 -2.68 13.52
C GLU A 63 12.13 -2.14 14.70
N ALA A 64 11.84 -0.84 14.72
CA ALA A 64 10.90 -0.29 15.68
C ALA A 64 9.49 -0.81 15.35
N THR A 65 8.68 -1.11 16.35
CA THR A 65 7.31 -1.60 16.14
C THR A 65 6.32 -0.49 16.39
N GLY A 66 5.26 -0.45 15.60
CA GLY A 66 4.13 0.47 15.77
C GLY A 66 2.84 -0.31 15.92
N ALA A 67 1.96 0.14 16.80
CA ALA A 67 0.62 -0.40 16.94
C ALA A 67 -0.42 0.73 17.06
N GLY A 68 -1.65 0.44 16.63
CA GLY A 68 -2.73 1.41 16.57
C GLY A 68 -4.08 0.80 16.22
N MET A 69 -5.08 1.66 16.12
CA MET A 69 -6.41 1.32 15.62
C MET A 69 -6.65 2.00 14.29
N VAL A 70 -7.40 1.35 13.41
CA VAL A 70 -7.78 1.88 12.11
C VAL A 70 -9.28 1.74 11.89
N THR A 71 -9.87 2.76 11.30
CA THR A 71 -11.26 2.72 10.80
C THR A 71 -11.22 2.91 9.29
N LEU A 72 -11.66 1.91 8.54
CA LEU A 72 -11.78 1.94 7.08
C LEU A 72 -13.24 2.13 6.69
N ARG A 73 -13.53 3.14 5.87
CA ARG A 73 -14.86 3.42 5.33
C ARG A 73 -14.92 3.06 3.87
N ILE A 74 -15.87 2.19 3.54
CA ILE A 74 -16.19 1.79 2.17
C ILE A 74 -17.64 2.24 1.90
N PRO A 75 -17.90 3.04 0.84
CA PRO A 75 -19.24 3.51 0.52
C PRO A 75 -20.27 2.38 0.47
N GLY A 76 -21.40 2.56 1.15
CA GLY A 76 -22.48 1.58 1.21
C GLY A 76 -22.22 0.39 2.14
N LYS A 77 -21.14 0.39 2.93
CA LYS A 77 -20.87 -0.62 3.97
C LYS A 77 -20.74 0.04 5.35
N PRO A 78 -21.00 -0.70 6.45
CA PRO A 78 -20.64 -0.25 7.79
C PRO A 78 -19.14 0.03 7.91
N ASP A 79 -18.77 0.97 8.80
CA ASP A 79 -17.37 1.26 9.12
C ASP A 79 -16.66 0.00 9.64
N LEU A 80 -15.52 -0.32 9.06
CA LEU A 80 -14.68 -1.43 9.47
C LEU A 80 -13.66 -0.92 10.49
N VAL A 81 -13.78 -1.35 11.74
CA VAL A 81 -12.83 -1.02 12.80
C VAL A 81 -11.89 -2.19 13.02
N GLY A 82 -10.59 -1.92 12.99
CA GLY A 82 -9.54 -2.93 13.08
C GLY A 82 -8.32 -2.43 13.84
N SER A 83 -7.37 -3.33 14.04
CA SER A 83 -6.05 -3.01 14.58
C SER A 83 -5.04 -2.83 13.46
N SER A 84 -4.03 -2.01 13.71
CA SER A 84 -2.86 -1.86 12.84
C SER A 84 -1.61 -2.26 13.60
N SER A 85 -0.75 -3.06 12.97
CA SER A 85 0.62 -3.29 13.40
C SER A 85 1.59 -2.93 12.29
N SER A 86 2.79 -2.48 12.66
CA SER A 86 3.81 -2.12 11.69
C SER A 86 5.22 -2.38 12.21
N MET A 87 6.11 -2.82 11.32
CA MET A 87 7.55 -2.77 11.52
C MET A 87 8.10 -1.56 10.78
N ILE A 88 8.90 -0.74 11.47
CA ILE A 88 9.31 0.60 11.06
C ILE A 88 10.82 0.61 10.85
N ASN A 89 11.24 0.96 9.65
CA ASN A 89 12.62 1.27 9.32
C ASN A 89 12.69 2.66 8.72
N GLY A 90 13.58 3.52 9.20
CA GLY A 90 13.65 4.87 8.67
C GLY A 90 14.88 5.64 9.07
N MET A 91 15.00 6.80 8.45
CA MET A 91 16.05 7.78 8.71
C MET A 91 15.41 9.11 9.04
N ILE A 92 15.95 9.77 10.05
CA ILE A 92 15.65 11.15 10.42
C ILE A 92 16.92 11.94 10.24
N LYS A 93 16.87 13.03 9.49
CA LYS A 93 17.95 14.00 9.36
C LYS A 93 17.60 15.25 10.15
N PHE A 94 18.48 15.61 11.07
CA PHE A 94 18.52 16.84 11.83
C PHE A 94 19.49 17.82 11.17
N GLU A 95 19.11 19.10 11.11
CA GLU A 95 20.07 20.16 10.79
C GLU A 95 20.79 20.60 12.08
N HIS A 96 20.08 20.63 13.21
CA HIS A 96 20.64 20.87 14.54
C HIS A 96 20.20 19.78 15.53
N PRO A 97 21.08 18.88 15.98
CA PRO A 97 20.72 17.74 16.83
C PRO A 97 20.48 18.10 18.30
N GLU A 98 20.32 19.39 18.64
CA GLU A 98 20.07 19.85 20.00
C GLU A 98 18.67 19.44 20.48
N PRO A 99 18.40 19.24 21.78
CA PRO A 99 17.09 18.82 22.25
C PRO A 99 16.01 19.89 21.98
N GLY A 100 14.90 19.50 21.36
CA GLY A 100 13.76 20.39 21.16
C GLY A 100 12.78 19.84 20.14
N PRO A 101 11.69 20.57 19.84
CA PRO A 101 10.95 20.29 18.63
C PRO A 101 11.87 20.60 17.43
N TRP A 102 12.22 19.58 16.66
CA TRP A 102 13.05 19.72 15.45
C TRP A 102 12.16 20.08 14.27
N LEU A 103 11.74 21.34 14.16
CA LEU A 103 10.76 21.79 13.15
C LEU A 103 11.28 21.61 11.71
N GLU A 104 12.60 21.62 11.55
CA GLU A 104 13.33 21.43 10.30
C GLU A 104 13.69 19.97 10.02
N ALA A 105 13.50 19.06 10.99
CA ALA A 105 13.83 17.65 10.81
C ALA A 105 13.07 17.07 9.62
N LYS A 106 13.81 16.36 8.76
CA LYS A 106 13.25 15.63 7.62
C LYS A 106 13.40 14.15 7.89
N SER A 107 12.30 13.41 7.78
CA SER A 107 12.34 11.97 8.00
C SER A 107 11.69 11.21 6.86
N VAL A 108 12.25 10.03 6.57
CA VAL A 108 11.73 9.08 5.60
C VAL A 108 11.66 7.71 6.26
N TRP A 109 10.48 7.11 6.20
CA TRP A 109 10.16 5.85 6.83
C TRP A 109 9.60 4.88 5.80
N HIS A 110 10.06 3.63 5.88
CA HIS A 110 9.49 2.49 5.19
C HIS A 110 8.92 1.55 6.26
N LEU A 111 7.62 1.30 6.17
CA LEU A 111 6.90 0.48 7.13
C LEU A 111 6.34 -0.74 6.40
N ASN A 112 6.55 -1.91 6.97
CA ASN A 112 5.73 -3.08 6.66
C ASN A 112 4.53 -3.04 7.59
N MET A 113 3.32 -3.08 7.03
CA MET A 113 2.08 -2.87 7.77
C MET A 113 1.11 -4.02 7.59
N VAL A 114 0.39 -4.33 8.67
CA VAL A 114 -0.75 -5.25 8.68
C VAL A 114 -1.92 -4.55 9.34
N TRP A 115 -3.05 -4.47 8.63
CA TRP A 115 -4.33 -4.03 9.17
C TRP A 115 -5.24 -5.24 9.31
N THR A 116 -5.71 -5.50 10.53
CA THR A 116 -6.53 -6.67 10.85
C THR A 116 -7.93 -6.23 11.24
N PHE A 117 -8.93 -6.77 10.56
CA PHE A 117 -10.34 -6.51 10.83
C PHE A 117 -11.01 -7.81 11.28
N THR A 118 -11.48 -7.82 12.52
CA THR A 118 -12.20 -8.95 13.11
C THR A 118 -13.44 -8.42 13.82
N GLY A 119 -14.61 -8.67 13.25
CA GLY A 119 -15.89 -8.20 13.80
C GLY A 119 -16.94 -8.03 12.71
N THR A 120 -18.22 -7.87 13.11
CA THR A 120 -19.34 -7.57 12.19
C THR A 120 -19.48 -8.50 10.97
N GLY A 121 -19.12 -9.77 11.13
CA GLY A 121 -19.18 -10.76 10.04
C GLY A 121 -18.08 -10.62 8.99
N THR A 122 -17.05 -9.81 9.26
CA THR A 122 -15.84 -9.67 8.43
C THR A 122 -14.62 -10.16 9.20
N THR A 123 -13.81 -11.01 8.57
CA THR A 123 -12.53 -11.51 9.05
C THR A 123 -11.51 -11.48 7.92
N GLY A 124 -10.52 -10.60 8.02
CA GLY A 124 -9.46 -10.52 7.03
C GLY A 124 -8.39 -9.49 7.38
N THR A 125 -7.29 -9.54 6.64
CA THR A 125 -6.19 -8.59 6.77
C THR A 125 -5.93 -7.83 5.47
N PHE A 126 -5.31 -6.67 5.60
CA PHE A 126 -4.62 -5.98 4.51
C PHE A 126 -3.13 -5.87 4.88
N GLU A 127 -2.25 -6.41 4.05
CA GLU A 127 -0.82 -6.53 4.34
C GLU A 127 0.04 -5.93 3.24
N GLY A 128 1.07 -5.17 3.58
CA GLY A 128 1.96 -4.61 2.58
C GLY A 128 2.87 -3.52 3.11
N GLN A 129 3.12 -2.52 2.28
CA GLN A 129 4.13 -1.51 2.54
C GLN A 129 3.55 -0.11 2.56
N MET A 130 4.09 0.72 3.43
CA MET A 130 3.88 2.15 3.48
C MET A 130 5.22 2.88 3.40
N GLN A 131 5.28 3.90 2.55
CA GLN A 131 6.34 4.91 2.60
C GLN A 131 5.77 6.18 3.21
N ARG A 132 6.50 6.79 4.14
CA ARG A 132 6.10 8.01 4.84
C ARG A 132 7.25 8.99 4.87
N LYS A 133 7.00 10.23 4.48
CA LYS A 133 7.89 11.37 4.62
C LYS A 133 7.27 12.35 5.60
N ALA A 134 8.07 12.95 6.48
CA ALA A 134 7.59 13.96 7.41
C ALA A 134 8.59 15.11 7.53
N ILE A 135 8.03 16.30 7.75
CA ILE A 135 8.75 17.53 8.11
C ILE A 135 8.36 17.89 9.54
N GLY A 136 9.35 18.13 10.38
CA GLY A 136 9.17 18.43 11.80
C GLY A 136 9.18 17.18 12.68
N MET A 137 9.60 17.35 13.93
CA MET A 137 9.37 16.40 15.03
C MET A 137 8.94 17.19 16.29
N PRO A 138 7.67 17.09 16.75
CA PRO A 138 6.58 16.32 16.15
C PRO A 138 6.25 16.78 14.71
N PRO A 139 5.70 15.89 13.85
CA PRO A 139 5.44 16.22 12.45
C PRO A 139 4.48 17.39 12.27
N LEU A 140 4.90 18.40 11.51
CA LEU A 140 4.06 19.51 11.07
C LEU A 140 3.33 19.20 9.76
N TYR A 141 3.98 18.41 8.90
CA TYR A 141 3.46 18.00 7.61
C TYR A 141 3.97 16.60 7.27
N MET A 142 3.11 15.79 6.65
CA MET A 142 3.46 14.44 6.24
C MET A 142 2.90 14.11 4.86
N GLU A 143 3.67 13.32 4.13
CA GLU A 143 3.22 12.64 2.92
C GLU A 143 3.38 11.15 3.14
N ALA A 144 2.37 10.36 2.79
CA ALA A 144 2.48 8.93 2.88
C ALA A 144 1.66 8.23 1.81
N HIS A 145 2.17 7.07 1.41
CA HIS A 145 1.55 6.19 0.43
C HIS A 145 1.64 4.76 0.92
N MET A 146 0.54 4.03 0.87
CA MET A 146 0.51 2.60 1.20
C MET A 146 -0.19 1.80 0.11
N VAL A 147 0.28 0.57 -0.06
CA VAL A 147 -0.33 -0.45 -0.92
C VAL A 147 -0.37 -1.74 -0.12
N LEU A 148 -1.58 -2.20 0.19
CA LEU A 148 -1.83 -3.36 1.02
C LEU A 148 -2.68 -4.38 0.25
N GLN A 149 -2.31 -5.65 0.32
CA GLN A 149 -3.00 -6.77 -0.31
C GLN A 149 -3.94 -7.44 0.69
N GLY A 150 -5.18 -7.70 0.27
CA GLY A 150 -6.20 -8.30 1.11
C GLY A 150 -6.07 -9.81 1.23
N THR A 151 -6.38 -10.33 2.41
CA THR A 151 -6.54 -11.76 2.72
C THR A 151 -7.89 -12.02 3.39
N GLY A 152 -8.26 -13.29 3.60
CA GLY A 152 -9.56 -13.66 4.17
C GLY A 152 -10.71 -13.09 3.33
N ASP A 153 -11.62 -12.36 3.96
CA ASP A 153 -12.75 -11.72 3.28
C ASP A 153 -12.36 -10.61 2.30
N PHE A 154 -11.10 -10.15 2.34
CA PHE A 154 -10.55 -9.18 1.39
C PHE A 154 -9.69 -9.82 0.30
N LYS A 155 -9.63 -11.16 0.21
CA LYS A 155 -8.80 -11.86 -0.78
C LYS A 155 -9.11 -11.38 -2.20
N GLY A 156 -8.05 -11.07 -2.96
CA GLY A 156 -8.17 -10.54 -4.32
C GLY A 156 -8.39 -9.02 -4.40
N GLN A 157 -8.44 -8.34 -3.25
CA GLN A 157 -8.54 -6.89 -3.18
C GLN A 157 -7.18 -6.25 -2.86
N THR A 158 -6.93 -5.07 -3.43
CA THR A 158 -5.77 -4.24 -3.10
C THR A 158 -6.26 -2.89 -2.57
N LEU A 159 -5.84 -2.54 -1.36
CA LEU A 159 -6.06 -1.23 -0.75
C LEU A 159 -4.89 -0.31 -1.06
N ARG A 160 -5.15 0.82 -1.71
CA ARG A 160 -4.16 1.87 -1.99
C ARG A 160 -4.61 3.15 -1.35
N LEU A 161 -3.83 3.67 -0.40
CA LEU A 161 -4.16 4.89 0.32
C LEU A 161 -3.00 5.88 0.24
N SER A 162 -3.34 7.16 0.26
CA SER A 162 -2.41 8.26 0.30
C SER A 162 -2.86 9.33 1.27
N TYR A 163 -1.89 10.09 1.75
CA TYR A 163 -2.10 11.22 2.63
C TYR A 163 -1.06 12.29 2.31
N ALA A 164 -1.48 13.55 2.32
CA ALA A 164 -0.60 14.71 2.22
C ALA A 164 -1.23 15.85 3.02
N GLY A 165 -0.61 16.26 4.13
CA GLY A 165 -1.18 17.29 4.98
C GLY A 165 -0.62 17.34 6.40
N PRO A 166 -1.18 18.24 7.25
CA PRO A 166 -0.88 18.30 8.68
C PRO A 166 -1.67 17.23 9.45
N PRO A 167 -1.05 16.52 10.43
CA PRO A 167 -1.76 15.53 11.25
C PRO A 167 -3.08 16.08 11.85
N PRO A 168 -4.12 15.25 12.07
CA PRO A 168 -4.12 13.78 12.06
C PRO A 168 -4.19 13.14 10.67
N LEU A 169 -3.87 11.84 10.60
CA LEU A 169 -3.83 11.05 9.36
C LEU A 169 -5.25 10.61 8.95
N ASN A 170 -5.84 11.37 8.02
CA ASN A 170 -7.07 11.01 7.32
C ASN A 170 -6.71 10.61 5.89
N TRP A 171 -6.62 9.30 5.68
CA TRP A 171 -6.20 8.70 4.42
C TRP A 171 -7.34 8.68 3.41
N GLU A 172 -6.98 8.89 2.14
CA GLU A 172 -7.88 8.75 1.01
C GLU A 172 -7.28 7.80 -0.03
N GLY A 173 -8.12 7.07 -0.75
CA GLY A 173 -7.66 6.28 -1.87
C GLY A 173 -8.71 5.31 -2.39
N PHE A 174 -8.26 4.11 -2.76
CA PHE A 174 -9.08 3.15 -3.49
C PHE A 174 -8.89 1.72 -3.02
N LEU A 175 -10.01 1.00 -3.00
CA LEU A 175 -10.05 -0.45 -2.97
C LEU A 175 -10.23 -0.96 -4.40
N LEU A 176 -9.29 -1.77 -4.85
CA LEU A 176 -9.29 -2.39 -6.17
C LEU A 176 -9.66 -3.86 -6.02
N SER A 177 -10.59 -4.37 -6.82
CA SER A 177 -10.88 -5.81 -6.89
C SER A 177 -10.62 -6.35 -8.29
N SER A 178 -9.99 -7.52 -8.37
CA SER A 178 -9.86 -8.30 -9.60
C SER A 178 -11.13 -9.08 -9.93
#